data_AF-A0A1L5KWS1-F1
#
_entry.id   AF-A0A1L5KWS1-F1
#
_cell.length_a   1.000
_cell.length_b   1.000
_cell.length_c   1.000
_cell.angle_alpha   90.00
_cell.angle_beta   90.00
_cell.angle_gamma   90.00
#
_symmetry.space_group_name_H-M   'P 1'
#
loop_
_entity.id
_entity.type
_entity.pdbx_description
1 polymer ?
#
loop_
_entity_poly.entity_id
_entity_poly.type
_entity_poly.pdbx_seq_one_letter_code
_entity_poly.pdbx_strand_id
1 'polypeptide(L)'
;SMTLPGHNLGIETLLTPDWSVLFDVNIWLAAFSQIIFSLSLGMAIALTYASYLPEDSKLINNVLIVVGSNSGFEIFTAFGVFSILGFMSVTSGVPIESLIRQGTGLVFIVFPTIFNTMGIAGKILGPLFFLAILFAGITSALGFLEPLLNSVCDKFGFTRKKSASILCGVGFMISMFFTCGISSYLVEIVDGFLNQFGILFLIALQCIIFGWILGIDDLIEVV
;
A
#
# COMPACT_ATOMS: atom_id res chain seq x y z
N SER A 1 21.26 5.71 -3.32
CA SER A 1 21.10 5.45 -1.88
C SER A 1 22.29 4.67 -1.33
N MET A 2 22.67 3.54 -1.95
CA MET A 2 23.78 2.68 -1.49
C MET A 2 25.20 3.25 -1.66
N THR A 3 25.35 4.38 -2.34
CA THR A 3 26.64 5.08 -2.48
C THR A 3 26.81 6.21 -1.47
N LEU A 4 25.81 6.46 -0.63
CA LEU A 4 25.83 7.55 0.36
C LEU A 4 26.66 7.16 1.58
N PRO A 5 27.37 8.11 2.22
CA PRO A 5 28.05 7.85 3.49
C PRO A 5 27.02 7.44 4.55
N GLY A 6 27.32 6.42 5.36
CA GLY A 6 26.38 5.94 6.39
C GLY A 6 25.25 5.03 5.90
N HIS A 7 25.18 4.67 4.60
CA HIS A 7 24.15 3.74 4.12
C HIS A 7 24.21 2.36 4.81
N ASN A 8 25.42 1.89 5.17
CA ASN A 8 25.62 0.62 5.88
C ASN A 8 24.85 0.57 7.20
N LEU A 9 24.83 1.67 7.97
CA LEU A 9 24.05 1.74 9.21
C LEU A 9 22.57 1.45 8.95
N GLY A 10 22.03 2.00 7.86
CA GLY A 10 20.66 1.74 7.43
C GLY A 10 20.41 0.28 7.08
N ILE A 11 21.31 -0.32 6.28
CA ILE A 11 21.20 -1.72 5.87
C ILE A 11 21.34 -2.67 7.05
N GLU A 12 22.29 -2.41 7.96
CA GLU A 12 22.45 -3.15 9.20
C GLU A 12 21.19 -3.05 10.06
N THR A 13 20.60 -1.86 10.19
CA THR A 13 19.34 -1.67 10.93
C THR A 13 18.18 -2.46 10.30
N LEU A 14 18.12 -2.55 8.96
CA LEU A 14 17.08 -3.31 8.25
C LEU A 14 17.25 -4.82 8.40
N LEU A 15 18.49 -5.32 8.35
CA LEU A 15 18.78 -6.75 8.22
C LEU A 15 19.18 -7.43 9.53
N THR A 16 19.47 -6.67 10.59
CA THR A 16 19.80 -7.26 11.90
C THR A 16 18.54 -7.85 12.52
N PRO A 17 18.44 -9.18 12.65
CA PRO A 17 17.24 -9.81 13.18
C PRO A 17 17.23 -9.71 14.70
N ASP A 18 16.07 -9.36 15.26
CA ASP A 18 15.77 -9.57 16.66
C ASP A 18 14.74 -10.70 16.77
N TRP A 19 15.19 -11.90 17.13
CA TRP A 19 14.33 -13.07 17.25
C TRP A 19 13.36 -12.99 18.44
N SER A 20 13.63 -12.11 19.42
CA SER A 20 12.77 -11.97 20.60
C SER A 20 11.41 -11.38 20.24
N VAL A 21 11.33 -10.57 19.19
CA VAL A 21 10.07 -9.93 18.74
C VAL A 21 9.08 -10.93 18.16
N LEU A 22 9.53 -12.14 17.76
CA LEU A 22 8.63 -13.18 17.26
C LEU A 22 7.70 -13.74 18.34
N PHE A 23 8.04 -13.55 19.62
CA PHE A 23 7.17 -13.90 20.75
C PHE A 23 6.09 -12.85 21.02
N ASP A 24 6.18 -11.67 20.39
CA ASP A 24 5.16 -10.64 20.48
C ASP A 24 4.06 -10.88 19.43
N VAL A 25 2.86 -11.19 19.90
CA VAL A 25 1.68 -11.40 19.05
C VAL A 25 1.36 -10.16 18.21
N ASN A 26 1.68 -8.95 18.69
CA ASN A 26 1.42 -7.72 17.96
C ASN A 26 2.25 -7.62 16.68
N ILE A 27 3.44 -8.23 16.63
CA ILE A 27 4.28 -8.28 15.43
C ILE A 27 3.60 -9.11 14.34
N TRP A 28 2.99 -10.25 14.72
CA TRP A 28 2.24 -11.08 13.78
C TRP A 28 0.98 -10.36 13.28
N LEU A 29 0.23 -9.72 14.18
CA LEU A 29 -0.95 -8.93 13.79
C LEU A 29 -0.57 -7.81 12.81
N ALA A 30 0.52 -7.08 13.08
CA ALA A 30 1.02 -6.05 12.18
C ALA A 30 1.43 -6.64 10.82
N ALA A 31 2.12 -7.78 10.78
CA ALA A 31 2.50 -8.45 9.54
C ALA A 31 1.30 -8.93 8.71
N PHE A 32 0.28 -9.51 9.36
CA PHE A 32 -0.96 -9.92 8.69
C PHE A 32 -1.70 -8.73 8.09
N SER A 33 -1.87 -7.66 8.86
CA SER A 33 -2.44 -6.41 8.37
C SER A 33 -1.63 -5.88 7.18
N GLN A 34 -0.30 -5.79 7.30
CA GLN A 34 0.57 -5.28 6.23
C GLN A 34 0.36 -6.03 4.91
N ILE A 35 0.32 -7.37 4.92
CA ILE A 35 0.12 -8.17 3.70
C ILE A 35 -1.29 -7.98 3.13
N ILE A 36 -2.31 -7.94 3.99
CA ILE A 36 -3.69 -7.70 3.56
C ILE A 36 -3.83 -6.35 2.85
N PHE A 37 -3.23 -5.29 3.41
CA PHE A 37 -3.26 -3.95 2.81
C PHE A 37 -2.42 -3.87 1.54
N SER A 38 -1.21 -4.39 1.60
CA SER A 38 -0.27 -4.35 0.48
C SER A 38 -0.83 -5.04 -0.77
N LEU A 39 -1.48 -6.20 -0.60
CA LEU A 39 -2.13 -6.93 -1.68
C LEU A 39 -3.58 -6.49 -1.94
N SER A 40 -4.09 -5.50 -1.19
CA SER A 40 -5.46 -5.00 -1.29
C SER A 40 -6.53 -6.11 -1.19
N LEU A 41 -6.29 -7.08 -0.30
CA LEU A 41 -7.19 -8.22 -0.11
C LEU A 41 -8.53 -7.75 0.49
N GLY A 42 -9.62 -8.40 0.07
CA GLY A 42 -10.96 -8.08 0.54
C GLY A 42 -11.62 -6.86 -0.11
N MET A 43 -10.91 -6.12 -0.97
CA MET A 43 -11.40 -4.88 -1.60
C MET A 43 -12.04 -5.10 -2.99
N ALA A 44 -12.32 -6.36 -3.36
CA ALA A 44 -12.86 -6.77 -4.67
C ALA A 44 -12.01 -6.41 -5.91
N ILE A 45 -10.85 -5.78 -5.75
CA ILE A 45 -9.91 -5.43 -6.84
C ILE A 45 -9.49 -6.69 -7.60
N ALA A 46 -8.89 -7.66 -6.90
CA ALA A 46 -8.42 -8.90 -7.53
C ALA A 46 -9.57 -9.67 -8.23
N LEU A 47 -10.74 -9.75 -7.59
CA LEU A 47 -11.92 -10.39 -8.18
C LEU A 47 -12.36 -9.70 -9.47
N THR A 48 -12.39 -8.37 -9.47
CA THR A 48 -12.79 -7.57 -10.63
C THR A 48 -11.81 -7.75 -11.78
N TYR A 49 -10.50 -7.67 -11.53
CA TYR A 49 -9.51 -7.88 -12.57
C TYR A 49 -9.47 -9.33 -13.06
N ALA A 50 -9.71 -10.30 -12.18
CA ALA A 50 -9.83 -11.71 -12.57
C ALA A 50 -11.01 -11.95 -13.52
N SER A 51 -12.12 -11.21 -13.37
CA SER A 51 -13.29 -11.32 -14.27
C SER A 51 -13.02 -10.89 -15.71
N TYR A 52 -11.89 -10.21 -15.95
CA TYR A 52 -11.46 -9.77 -17.28
C TYR A 52 -10.44 -10.71 -17.94
N LEU A 53 -9.98 -11.72 -17.22
CA LEU A 53 -9.06 -12.70 -17.76
C LEU A 53 -9.79 -13.69 -18.68
N PRO A 54 -9.14 -14.20 -19.74
CA PRO A 54 -9.62 -15.34 -20.50
C PRO A 54 -9.87 -16.56 -19.59
N GLU A 55 -10.87 -17.38 -19.92
CA GLU A 55 -11.27 -18.56 -19.14
C GLU A 55 -10.14 -19.58 -18.94
N ASP A 56 -9.20 -19.69 -19.89
CA ASP A 56 -8.05 -20.60 -19.85
C ASP A 56 -6.82 -20.03 -19.11
N SER A 57 -6.97 -18.88 -18.45
CA SER A 57 -5.89 -18.22 -17.73
C SER A 57 -5.39 -19.05 -16.55
N LYS A 58 -4.07 -19.23 -16.47
CA LYS A 58 -3.39 -19.91 -15.35
C LYS A 58 -3.39 -19.02 -14.11
N LEU A 59 -4.52 -18.99 -13.39
CA LEU A 59 -4.75 -18.06 -12.29
C LEU A 59 -3.71 -18.19 -11.17
N ILE A 60 -3.30 -19.41 -10.81
CA ILE A 60 -2.27 -19.66 -9.79
C ILE A 60 -0.94 -18.98 -10.17
N ASN A 61 -0.49 -19.15 -11.42
CA ASN A 61 0.75 -18.54 -11.89
C ASN A 61 0.67 -17.01 -11.86
N ASN A 62 -0.47 -16.45 -12.29
CA ASN A 62 -0.67 -15.00 -12.26
C ASN A 62 -0.62 -14.47 -10.82
N VAL A 63 -1.28 -15.15 -9.87
CA VAL A 63 -1.25 -14.78 -8.45
C VAL A 63 0.17 -14.84 -7.88
N LEU A 64 0.93 -15.90 -8.17
CA LEU A 64 2.32 -16.01 -7.69
C LEU A 64 3.21 -14.88 -8.23
N ILE A 65 3.05 -14.51 -9.50
CA ILE A 65 3.78 -13.38 -10.10
C ILE A 65 3.40 -12.07 -9.41
N VAL A 66 2.10 -11.82 -9.19
CA VAL A 66 1.62 -10.60 -8.53
C VAL A 66 2.17 -10.50 -7.10
N VAL A 67 1.98 -11.54 -6.28
CA VAL A 67 2.42 -11.56 -4.88
C VAL A 67 3.93 -11.45 -4.76
N GLY A 68 4.67 -12.20 -5.59
CA GLY A 68 6.13 -12.19 -5.61
C GLY A 68 6.69 -10.84 -6.08
N SER A 69 6.10 -10.23 -7.12
CA SER A 69 6.53 -8.93 -7.61
C SER A 69 6.24 -7.82 -6.61
N ASN A 70 5.06 -7.84 -5.97
CA ASN A 70 4.68 -6.88 -4.95
C ASN A 70 5.63 -6.93 -3.75
N SER A 71 5.77 -8.11 -3.12
CA SER A 71 6.63 -8.28 -1.95
C SER A 71 8.11 -8.02 -2.28
N GLY A 72 8.55 -8.43 -3.47
CA GLY A 72 9.90 -8.17 -3.96
C GLY A 72 10.18 -6.68 -4.13
N PHE A 73 9.21 -5.92 -4.68
CA PHE A 73 9.32 -4.47 -4.82
C PHE A 73 9.31 -3.75 -3.46
N GLU A 74 8.52 -4.22 -2.50
CA GLU A 74 8.54 -3.69 -1.12
C GLU A 74 9.90 -3.88 -0.45
N ILE A 75 10.47 -5.08 -0.53
CA ILE A 75 11.81 -5.37 0.00
C ILE A 75 12.85 -4.47 -0.69
N PHE A 76 12.84 -4.40 -2.03
CA PHE A 76 13.73 -3.53 -2.79
C PHE A 76 13.62 -2.06 -2.34
N THR A 77 12.41 -1.57 -2.14
CA THR A 77 12.16 -0.20 -1.67
C THR A 77 12.68 -0.01 -0.25
N ALA A 78 12.52 -1.00 0.64
CA ALA A 78 13.05 -0.95 2.00
C ALA A 78 14.57 -0.74 2.03
N PHE A 79 15.34 -1.44 1.18
CA PHE A 79 16.78 -1.20 1.05
C PHE A 79 17.09 0.26 0.69
N GLY A 80 16.34 0.84 -0.25
CA GLY A 80 16.48 2.23 -0.66
C GLY A 80 16.17 3.22 0.47
N VAL A 81 15.05 3.02 1.16
CA VAL A 81 14.58 3.86 2.28
C VAL A 81 15.58 3.79 3.45
N PHE A 82 15.92 2.59 3.91
CA PHE A 82 16.82 2.41 5.05
C PHE A 82 18.24 2.91 4.76
N SER A 83 18.78 2.68 3.55
CA SER A 83 20.07 3.26 3.14
C SER A 83 20.09 4.79 3.28
N ILE A 84 18.98 5.45 2.90
CA ILE A 84 18.85 6.90 2.98
C ILE A 84 18.69 7.36 4.45
N LEU A 85 17.94 6.61 5.27
CA LEU A 85 17.81 6.88 6.71
C LEU A 85 19.16 6.76 7.42
N GLY A 86 19.99 5.77 7.07
CA GLY A 86 21.36 5.64 7.57
C GLY A 86 22.24 6.84 7.22
N PHE A 87 22.18 7.31 5.97
CA PHE A 87 22.86 8.54 5.56
C PHE A 87 22.42 9.77 6.39
N MET A 88 21.12 9.91 6.60
CA MET A 88 20.55 11.02 7.37
C MET A 88 20.99 10.96 8.85
N SER A 89 20.98 9.76 9.44
CA SER A 89 21.39 9.53 10.82
C SER A 89 22.85 9.96 11.05
N VAL A 90 23.76 9.52 10.17
CA VAL A 90 25.18 9.88 10.24
C VAL A 90 25.41 11.36 9.99
N THR A 91 24.74 11.95 8.99
CA THR A 91 24.97 13.35 8.60
C THR A 91 24.39 14.34 9.61
N SER A 92 23.26 14.00 10.25
CA SER A 92 22.56 14.88 11.20
C SER A 92 22.94 14.61 12.66
N GLY A 93 23.67 13.52 12.94
CA GLY A 93 24.00 13.08 14.30
C GLY A 93 22.78 12.62 15.11
N VAL A 94 21.69 12.25 14.43
CA VAL A 94 20.42 11.85 15.04
C VAL A 94 20.30 10.32 14.98
N PRO A 95 19.90 9.62 16.07
CA PRO A 95 19.73 8.16 16.05
C PRO A 95 18.75 7.71 14.97
N ILE A 96 19.08 6.63 14.24
CA ILE A 96 18.28 6.15 13.11
C ILE A 96 16.86 5.77 13.53
N GLU A 97 16.70 5.24 14.75
CA GLU A 97 15.43 4.81 15.33
C GLU A 97 14.44 5.98 15.43
N SER A 98 14.93 7.20 15.67
CA SER A 98 14.09 8.40 15.74
C SER A 98 13.68 8.94 14.37
N LEU A 99 14.36 8.50 13.31
CA LEU A 99 14.07 8.85 11.92
C LEU A 99 13.13 7.86 11.25
N ILE A 100 12.97 6.65 11.81
CA ILE A 100 12.00 5.64 11.37
C ILE A 100 10.61 6.11 11.80
N ARG A 101 10.00 6.96 10.97
CA ARG A 101 8.58 7.31 11.05
C ARG A 101 7.81 6.48 10.03
N GLN A 102 6.53 6.24 10.29
CA GLN A 102 5.62 5.59 9.34
C GLN A 102 4.79 6.63 8.58
N GLY A 103 4.25 6.22 7.43
CA GLY A 103 3.26 6.98 6.67
C GLY A 103 3.73 8.35 6.18
N THR A 104 2.84 9.34 6.29
CA THR A 104 3.01 10.69 5.73
C THR A 104 4.18 11.45 6.33
N GLY A 105 4.51 11.20 7.61
CA GLY A 105 5.65 11.84 8.27
C GLY A 105 6.99 11.47 7.65
N LEU A 106 7.17 10.22 7.23
CA LEU A 106 8.38 9.79 6.53
C LEU A 106 8.50 10.50 5.16
N VAL A 107 7.42 10.44 4.38
CA VAL A 107 7.37 10.94 3.00
C VAL A 107 7.47 12.46 2.91
N PHE A 108 6.79 13.20 3.78
CA PHE A 108 6.64 14.65 3.65
C PHE A 108 7.47 15.48 4.65
N ILE A 109 8.15 14.83 5.61
CA ILE A 109 9.04 15.53 6.56
C ILE A 109 10.47 15.01 6.42
N VAL A 110 10.66 13.69 6.53
CA VAL A 110 12.00 13.09 6.57
C VAL A 110 12.67 13.16 5.19
N PHE A 111 12.00 12.69 4.12
CA PHE A 111 12.56 12.70 2.76
C PHE A 111 12.89 14.12 2.22
N PRO A 112 12.05 15.15 2.38
CA PRO A 112 12.41 16.51 2.00
C PRO A 112 13.65 17.03 2.71
N THR A 113 13.76 16.77 4.03
CA THR A 113 14.94 17.15 4.81
C THR A 113 16.18 16.48 4.24
N ILE A 114 16.12 15.19 3.94
CA ILE A 114 17.20 14.44 3.30
C ILE A 114 17.58 15.09 1.97
N PHE A 115 16.64 15.32 1.07
CA PHE A 115 16.96 15.88 -0.25
C PHE A 115 17.62 17.25 -0.14
N ASN A 116 17.23 18.07 0.86
CA ASN A 116 17.91 19.34 1.11
C ASN A 116 19.37 19.16 1.55
N THR A 117 19.69 18.13 2.32
CA THR A 117 21.09 17.83 2.72
C THR A 117 21.95 17.28 1.59
N MET A 118 21.34 16.67 0.55
CA MET A 118 22.04 16.05 -0.58
C MET A 118 22.54 17.05 -1.65
N GLY A 119 22.31 18.36 -1.47
CA GLY A 119 22.77 19.39 -2.39
C GLY A 119 22.20 19.24 -3.81
N ILE A 120 23.07 19.20 -4.84
CA ILE A 120 22.66 19.13 -6.25
C ILE A 120 21.89 17.83 -6.55
N ALA A 121 22.33 16.71 -5.99
CA ALA A 121 21.66 15.42 -6.19
C ALA A 121 20.22 15.45 -5.65
N GLY A 122 20.01 16.09 -4.50
CA GLY A 122 18.68 16.24 -3.91
C GLY A 122 17.72 17.09 -4.72
N LYS A 123 18.21 18.12 -5.43
CA LYS A 123 17.39 18.93 -6.35
C LYS A 123 16.83 18.13 -7.53
N ILE A 124 17.51 17.04 -7.92
CA ILE A 124 17.06 16.14 -8.98
C ILE A 124 16.20 15.02 -8.40
N LEU A 125 16.65 14.38 -7.32
CA LEU A 125 15.99 13.22 -6.72
C LEU A 125 14.67 13.57 -6.03
N GLY A 126 14.57 14.76 -5.41
CA GLY A 126 13.35 15.18 -4.71
C GLY A 126 12.12 15.23 -5.63
N PRO A 127 12.15 15.98 -6.75
CA PRO A 127 11.06 15.99 -7.72
C PRO A 127 10.75 14.60 -8.29
N LEU A 128 11.77 13.79 -8.60
CA LEU A 128 11.57 12.43 -9.11
C LEU A 128 10.89 11.52 -8.08
N PHE A 129 11.25 11.64 -6.80
CA PHE A 129 10.64 10.89 -5.71
C PHE A 129 9.16 11.24 -5.55
N PHE A 130 8.82 12.52 -5.50
CA PHE A 130 7.42 12.96 -5.41
C PHE A 130 6.61 12.62 -6.67
N LEU A 131 7.24 12.66 -7.85
CA LEU A 131 6.62 12.20 -9.09
C LEU A 131 6.34 10.68 -9.05
N ALA A 132 7.28 9.89 -8.52
CA ALA A 132 7.08 8.45 -8.34
C ALA A 132 5.92 8.15 -7.38
N ILE A 133 5.84 8.86 -6.24
CA ILE A 133 4.71 8.73 -5.30
C ILE A 133 3.39 9.15 -5.93
N LEU A 134 3.39 10.23 -6.73
CA LEU A 134 2.21 10.68 -7.45
C LEU A 134 1.70 9.58 -8.39
N PHE A 135 2.59 8.99 -9.19
CA PHE A 135 2.20 7.89 -10.08
C PHE A 135 1.73 6.67 -9.30
N ALA A 136 2.40 6.29 -8.21
CA ALA A 136 1.99 5.18 -7.35
C ALA A 136 0.59 5.41 -6.76
N GLY A 137 0.28 6.63 -6.33
CA GLY A 137 -1.04 7.01 -5.84
C GLY A 137 -2.12 6.95 -6.93
N ILE A 138 -1.83 7.48 -8.13
CA ILE A 138 -2.77 7.46 -9.26
C ILE A 138 -3.07 6.04 -9.71
N THR A 139 -2.06 5.19 -9.89
CA THR A 139 -2.29 3.80 -10.32
C THR A 139 -3.09 3.01 -9.30
N SER A 140 -2.83 3.23 -8.01
CA SER A 140 -3.62 2.62 -6.93
C SER A 140 -5.07 3.11 -6.93
N ALA A 141 -5.29 4.42 -7.07
CA ALA A 141 -6.63 5.01 -7.12
C ALA A 141 -7.46 4.48 -8.31
N LEU A 142 -6.84 4.28 -9.47
CA LEU A 142 -7.49 3.65 -10.62
C LEU A 142 -7.88 2.19 -10.33
N GLY A 143 -7.02 1.44 -9.62
CA GLY A 143 -7.32 0.08 -9.17
C GLY A 143 -8.53 0.01 -8.25
N PHE A 144 -8.70 0.99 -7.35
CA PHE A 144 -9.88 1.11 -6.48
C PHE A 144 -11.15 1.56 -7.21
N LEU A 145 -11.01 2.38 -8.24
CA LEU A 145 -12.15 2.89 -9.00
C LEU A 145 -12.81 1.78 -9.83
N GLU A 146 -12.03 0.82 -10.34
CA GLU A 146 -12.52 -0.19 -11.28
C GLU A 146 -13.62 -1.12 -10.68
N PRO A 147 -13.47 -1.71 -9.47
CA PRO A 147 -14.54 -2.49 -8.83
C PRO A 147 -15.82 -1.69 -8.60
N LEU A 148 -15.67 -0.42 -8.17
CA LEU A 148 -16.81 0.47 -7.95
C LEU A 148 -17.52 0.78 -9.26
N LEU A 149 -16.75 1.02 -10.32
CA LEU A 149 -17.26 1.31 -11.65
C LEU A 149 -18.11 0.15 -12.18
N ASN A 150 -17.58 -1.08 -12.11
CA ASN A 150 -18.33 -2.27 -12.53
C ASN A 150 -19.58 -2.48 -11.69
N SER A 151 -19.48 -2.38 -10.37
CA SER A 151 -20.62 -2.54 -9.47
C SER A 151 -21.76 -1.54 -9.78
N VAL A 152 -21.43 -0.28 -10.07
CA VAL A 152 -22.42 0.75 -10.41
C VAL A 152 -23.01 0.53 -11.81
N CYS A 153 -22.17 0.16 -12.79
CA CYS A 153 -22.61 -0.17 -14.14
C CYS A 153 -23.61 -1.35 -14.13
N ASP A 154 -23.27 -2.43 -13.45
CA ASP A 154 -24.10 -3.65 -13.39
C ASP A 154 -25.40 -3.41 -12.63
N LYS A 155 -25.34 -2.65 -11.52
CA LYS A 155 -26.52 -2.41 -10.69
C LYS A 155 -27.53 -1.45 -11.32
N PHE A 156 -27.06 -0.40 -11.99
CA PHE A 156 -27.91 0.70 -12.50
C PHE A 156 -28.04 0.72 -14.02
N GLY A 157 -27.36 -0.16 -14.75
CA GLY A 157 -27.36 -0.19 -16.21
C GLY A 157 -26.78 1.08 -16.84
N PHE A 158 -25.94 1.82 -16.11
CA PHE A 158 -25.34 3.06 -16.59
C PHE A 158 -24.14 2.78 -17.51
N THR A 159 -23.90 3.69 -18.46
CA THR A 159 -22.68 3.63 -19.28
C THR A 159 -21.44 3.89 -18.43
N ARG A 160 -20.31 3.25 -18.77
CA ARG A 160 -19.04 3.41 -18.03
C ARG A 160 -18.64 4.88 -17.85
N LYS A 161 -18.80 5.71 -18.88
CA LYS A 161 -18.50 7.15 -18.80
C LYS A 161 -19.36 7.86 -17.75
N LYS A 162 -20.67 7.57 -17.70
CA LYS A 162 -21.58 8.17 -16.72
C LYS A 162 -21.23 7.73 -15.30
N SER A 163 -21.01 6.43 -15.09
CA SER A 163 -20.64 5.88 -13.79
C SER A 163 -19.31 6.45 -13.29
N ALA A 164 -18.30 6.53 -14.15
CA ALA A 164 -17.01 7.13 -13.81
C ALA A 164 -17.14 8.61 -13.41
N SER A 165 -17.87 9.41 -14.17
CA SER A 165 -18.10 10.83 -13.82
C SER A 165 -18.81 11.00 -12.48
N ILE A 166 -19.80 10.15 -12.19
CA ILE A 166 -20.51 10.18 -10.90
C ILE A 166 -19.56 9.80 -9.76
N LEU A 167 -18.84 8.68 -9.89
CA LEU A 167 -17.91 8.20 -8.87
C LEU A 167 -16.79 9.20 -8.61
N CYS A 168 -16.16 9.75 -9.66
CA CYS A 168 -15.14 10.78 -9.52
C CYS A 168 -15.71 12.08 -8.93
N GLY A 169 -16.93 12.48 -9.30
CA GLY A 169 -17.59 13.66 -8.73
C GLY A 169 -17.89 13.51 -7.24
N VAL A 170 -18.46 12.37 -6.83
CA VAL A 170 -18.70 12.05 -5.41
C VAL A 170 -17.38 11.93 -4.65
N GLY A 171 -16.39 11.23 -5.23
CA GLY A 171 -15.06 11.09 -4.66
C GLY A 171 -14.37 12.44 -4.46
N PHE A 172 -14.48 13.36 -5.41
CA PHE A 172 -13.97 14.73 -5.29
C PHE A 172 -14.63 15.48 -4.13
N MET A 173 -15.97 15.43 -4.03
CA MET A 173 -16.71 16.10 -2.95
C MET A 173 -16.33 15.55 -1.57
N ILE A 174 -16.16 14.23 -1.44
CA ILE A 174 -15.70 13.61 -0.19
C ILE A 174 -14.24 14.01 0.10
N SER A 175 -13.37 13.96 -0.91
CA SER A 175 -11.95 14.29 -0.78
C SER A 175 -11.73 15.74 -0.34
N MET A 176 -12.62 16.67 -0.69
CA MET A 176 -12.55 18.06 -0.23
C MET A 176 -12.58 18.18 1.30
N PHE A 177 -13.30 17.30 2.02
CA PHE A 177 -13.27 17.30 3.48
C PHE A 177 -11.88 16.95 4.06
N PHE A 178 -11.09 16.16 3.32
CA PHE A 178 -9.71 15.83 3.68
C PHE A 178 -8.70 16.92 3.27
N THR A 179 -9.15 18.05 2.72
CA THR A 179 -8.28 19.22 2.41
C THR A 179 -8.42 20.36 3.43
N CYS A 180 -9.32 20.25 4.40
CA CYS A 180 -9.49 21.24 5.46
C CYS A 180 -8.30 21.23 6.45
N GLY A 181 -8.17 22.26 7.30
CA GLY A 181 -7.05 22.40 8.25
C GLY A 181 -6.89 21.28 9.30
N ILE A 182 -7.83 20.33 9.38
CA ILE A 182 -7.82 19.15 10.26
C ILE A 182 -7.49 17.86 9.47
N SER A 183 -6.99 17.99 8.22
CA SER A 183 -6.79 16.88 7.29
C SER A 183 -5.95 15.75 7.84
N SER A 184 -4.80 16.04 8.46
CA SER A 184 -3.88 15.01 8.97
C SER A 184 -4.57 14.11 10.00
N TYR A 185 -5.34 14.70 10.92
CA TYR A 185 -6.07 13.97 11.94
C TYR A 185 -7.23 13.14 11.35
N LEU A 186 -7.97 13.70 10.39
CA LEU A 186 -9.05 12.97 9.70
C LEU A 186 -8.51 11.77 8.91
N VAL A 187 -7.40 11.96 8.19
CA VAL A 187 -6.74 10.88 7.44
C VAL A 187 -6.29 9.78 8.40
N GLU A 188 -5.64 10.11 9.51
CA GLU A 188 -5.19 9.11 10.50
C GLU A 188 -6.33 8.30 11.11
N ILE A 189 -7.46 8.94 11.44
CA ILE A 189 -8.63 8.22 11.98
C ILE A 189 -9.22 7.27 10.94
N VAL A 190 -9.45 7.76 9.72
CA VAL A 190 -10.09 6.98 8.67
C VAL A 190 -9.19 5.82 8.24
N ASP A 191 -7.90 6.10 8.04
CA ASP A 191 -6.89 5.11 7.72
C ASP A 191 -6.79 4.07 8.85
N GLY A 192 -6.69 4.49 10.11
CA GLY A 192 -6.66 3.58 11.25
C GLY A 192 -7.89 2.68 11.35
N PHE A 193 -9.09 3.23 11.16
CA PHE A 193 -10.34 2.45 11.18
C PHE A 193 -10.41 1.43 10.03
N LEU A 194 -10.11 1.86 8.80
CA LEU A 194 -10.09 0.97 7.64
C LEU A 194 -9.05 -0.13 7.81
N ASN A 195 -7.87 0.24 8.34
CA ASN A 195 -6.72 -0.64 8.48
C ASN A 195 -6.89 -1.68 9.59
N GLN A 196 -7.41 -1.29 10.74
CA GLN A 196 -7.48 -2.15 11.91
C GLN A 196 -8.80 -2.92 12.04
N PHE A 197 -9.88 -2.42 11.44
CA PHE A 197 -11.20 -3.02 11.59
C PHE A 197 -11.91 -3.27 10.27
N GLY A 198 -12.06 -2.24 9.42
CA GLY A 198 -12.94 -2.28 8.26
C GLY A 198 -12.65 -3.45 7.32
N ILE A 199 -11.41 -3.58 6.85
CA ILE A 199 -11.05 -4.60 5.87
C ILE A 199 -10.92 -5.99 6.49
N LEU A 200 -10.41 -6.10 7.72
CA LEU A 200 -10.36 -7.39 8.42
C LEU A 200 -11.77 -7.98 8.61
N PHE A 201 -12.73 -7.14 8.98
CA PHE A 201 -14.14 -7.54 9.09
C PHE A 201 -14.72 -7.98 7.75
N LEU A 202 -14.47 -7.22 6.67
CA LEU A 202 -14.93 -7.57 5.33
C LEU A 202 -14.32 -8.89 4.82
N ILE A 203 -13.03 -9.12 5.06
CA ILE A 203 -12.35 -10.37 4.71
C ILE A 203 -12.95 -11.53 5.49
N ALA A 204 -13.15 -11.38 6.81
CA ALA A 204 -13.77 -12.42 7.62
C ALA A 204 -15.16 -12.81 7.09
N LEU A 205 -15.99 -11.82 6.72
CA LEU A 205 -17.29 -12.07 6.08
C LEU A 205 -17.15 -12.78 4.74
N GLN A 206 -16.22 -12.35 3.87
CA GLN A 206 -15.98 -13.01 2.58
C GLN A 206 -15.53 -14.45 2.76
N CYS A 207 -14.60 -14.73 3.67
CA CYS A 207 -14.19 -16.08 4.00
C CYS A 207 -15.36 -16.93 4.49
N ILE A 208 -16.27 -16.35 5.28
CA ILE A 208 -17.46 -17.10 5.74
C ILE A 208 -18.42 -17.40 4.58
N ILE A 209 -18.67 -16.41 3.73
CA ILE A 209 -19.58 -16.55 2.58
C ILE A 209 -19.05 -17.58 1.58
N PHE A 210 -17.81 -17.44 1.14
CA PHE A 210 -17.22 -18.35 0.15
C PHE A 210 -16.85 -19.72 0.75
N GLY A 211 -16.38 -19.74 2.00
CA GLY A 211 -15.95 -20.95 2.69
C GLY A 211 -17.10 -21.86 3.11
N TRP A 212 -18.12 -21.30 3.77
CA TRP A 212 -19.18 -22.09 4.41
C TRP A 212 -20.56 -21.96 3.77
N ILE A 213 -20.92 -20.81 3.19
CA ILE A 213 -22.27 -20.61 2.63
C ILE A 213 -22.34 -21.10 1.19
N LEU A 214 -21.40 -20.69 0.34
CA LEU A 214 -21.33 -21.11 -1.06
C LEU A 214 -20.64 -22.48 -1.22
N GLY A 215 -19.78 -22.86 -0.26
CA GLY A 215 -19.00 -24.09 -0.31
C GLY A 215 -17.80 -23.96 -1.25
N ILE A 216 -16.58 -24.16 -0.72
CA ILE A 216 -15.36 -24.15 -1.54
C ILE A 216 -15.36 -25.26 -2.58
N ASP A 217 -15.95 -26.41 -2.25
CA ASP A 217 -16.00 -27.60 -3.11
C ASP A 217 -16.82 -27.37 -4.39
N ASP A 218 -17.80 -26.44 -4.35
CA ASP A 218 -18.62 -26.08 -5.52
C ASP A 218 -17.96 -24.99 -6.39
N LEU A 219 -16.96 -24.28 -5.85
CA LEU A 219 -16.29 -23.14 -6.50
C LEU A 219 -14.95 -23.49 -7.14
N ILE A 220 -14.28 -24.53 -6.63
CA ILE A 220 -13.04 -25.05 -7.18
C ILE A 220 -13.37 -26.42 -7.76
N GLU A 221 -13.38 -26.57 -9.08
CA GLU A 221 -13.33 -27.90 -9.67
C GLU A 221 -12.05 -28.57 -9.17
N VAL A 222 -12.19 -29.46 -8.19
CA VAL A 222 -11.11 -30.31 -7.72
C VAL A 222 -10.84 -31.31 -8.84
N VAL A 223 -9.91 -30.93 -9.72
CA VAL A 223 -9.32 -31.82 -10.72
C VAL A 223 -8.42 -32.83 -10.04
#